data_AF-A0A820B796-F1
#
_entry.id   AF-A0A820B796-F1
#
_cell.length_a   1.000
_cell.length_b   1.000
_cell.length_c   1.000
_cell.angle_alpha   90.00
_cell.angle_beta   90.00
_cell.angle_gamma   90.00
#
_symmetry.space_group_name_H-M   'P 1'
#
loop_
_entity.id
_entity.type
_entity.pdbx_description
1 polymer ?
#
loop_
_entity_poly.entity_id
_entity_poly.type
_entity_poly.pdbx_seq_one_letter_code
_entity_poly.pdbx_strand_id
1 'polypeptide(L)'
;MPGLHIGCSVVDTLLYSTFECLYNQTCINLLLNYMPTVTNQYRYGMNISAINSSVISRFKTNTAIETIADELFIEEWKTNSYYSSFYNQCAPNYCSYKTQKDHYIIYTSSKILGLYGGLIVALRFIIPFITKIIFNILKRCQNNTITPNE
;
A
#
# COMPACT_ATOMS: atom_id res chain seq x y z
N MET A 1 20.39 -16.56 -3.17
CA MET A 1 20.67 -16.17 -4.57
C MET A 1 21.71 -15.07 -4.54
N PRO A 2 22.68 -15.03 -5.46
CA PRO A 2 23.67 -13.96 -5.52
C PRO A 2 22.97 -12.60 -5.68
N GLY A 3 23.38 -11.62 -4.90
CA GLY A 3 22.88 -10.24 -4.99
C GLY A 3 21.49 -9.97 -4.42
N LEU A 4 20.71 -10.99 -4.05
CA LEU A 4 19.36 -10.82 -3.52
C LEU A 4 19.36 -10.80 -1.99
N HIS A 5 18.87 -9.69 -1.41
CA HIS A 5 18.64 -9.56 0.01
C HIS A 5 17.19 -9.93 0.38
N ILE A 6 16.96 -10.25 1.65
CA ILE A 6 15.62 -10.51 2.21
C ILE A 6 15.46 -9.64 3.45
N GLY A 7 14.32 -8.96 3.58
CA GLY A 7 14.01 -8.08 4.70
C GLY A 7 12.52 -7.90 4.90
N CYS A 8 12.14 -7.11 5.90
CA CYS A 8 10.74 -6.87 6.24
C CYS A 8 10.01 -5.95 5.23
N SER A 9 10.74 -5.04 4.60
CA SER A 9 10.23 -4.13 3.57
C SER A 9 10.69 -4.61 2.21
N VAL A 10 9.74 -4.95 1.32
CA VAL A 10 10.04 -5.42 -0.04
C VAL A 10 10.83 -4.37 -0.83
N VAL A 11 10.51 -3.09 -0.64
CA VAL A 11 11.15 -1.97 -1.34
C VAL A 11 12.59 -1.80 -0.89
N ASP A 12 12.83 -1.68 0.41
CA ASP A 12 14.18 -1.48 0.94
C ASP A 12 15.07 -2.68 0.59
N THR A 13 14.52 -3.88 0.75
CA THR A 13 15.19 -5.12 0.38
C THR A 13 15.57 -5.17 -1.10
N LEU A 14 14.67 -4.70 -1.99
CA LEU A 14 14.94 -4.62 -3.42
C LEU A 14 16.03 -3.59 -3.72
N LEU A 15 15.97 -2.41 -3.13
CA LEU A 15 16.95 -1.34 -3.35
C LEU A 15 18.36 -1.76 -2.90
N TYR A 16 18.47 -2.47 -1.78
CA TYR A 16 19.75 -3.04 -1.33
C TYR A 16 20.24 -4.22 -2.16
N SER A 17 19.38 -4.85 -2.96
CA SER A 17 19.74 -5.96 -3.83
C SER A 17 20.48 -5.50 -5.09
N THR A 18 21.05 -6.44 -5.83
CA THR A 18 21.75 -6.22 -7.10
C THR A 18 21.14 -7.08 -8.21
N PHE A 19 21.38 -6.71 -9.48
CA PHE A 19 20.89 -7.47 -10.65
C PHE A 19 21.80 -8.62 -11.08
N GLU A 20 22.75 -9.04 -10.25
CA GLU A 20 23.75 -10.06 -10.57
C GLU A 20 23.11 -11.38 -11.06
N CYS A 21 22.01 -11.80 -10.44
CA CYS A 21 21.29 -13.02 -10.81
C CYS A 21 20.77 -13.01 -12.26
N LEU A 22 20.46 -11.84 -12.83
CA LEU A 22 19.91 -11.71 -14.19
C LEU A 22 20.95 -12.03 -15.28
N TYR A 23 22.24 -12.03 -14.94
CA TYR A 23 23.34 -12.36 -15.83
C TYR A 23 23.77 -13.83 -15.75
N ASN A 24 23.14 -14.64 -14.90
CA ASN A 24 23.49 -16.04 -14.69
C ASN A 24 22.30 -16.97 -14.93
N GLN A 25 22.39 -17.82 -15.95
CA GLN A 25 21.31 -18.74 -16.32
C GLN A 25 20.94 -19.70 -15.19
N THR A 26 21.92 -20.17 -14.43
CA THR A 26 21.68 -21.08 -13.30
C THR A 26 20.85 -20.39 -12.21
N CYS A 27 21.12 -19.10 -11.95
CA CYS A 27 20.36 -18.31 -10.98
C CYS A 27 18.92 -18.08 -11.44
N ILE A 28 18.73 -17.72 -12.71
CA ILE A 28 17.40 -17.56 -13.32
C ILE A 28 16.60 -18.87 -13.23
N ASN A 29 17.21 -20.00 -13.58
CA ASN A 29 16.53 -21.30 -13.51
C ASN A 29 16.10 -21.63 -12.08
N LEU A 30 16.93 -21.32 -11.07
CA LEU A 30 16.55 -21.44 -9.66
C LEU A 30 15.38 -20.51 -9.32
N LEU A 31 15.40 -19.25 -9.76
CA LEU A 31 14.33 -18.28 -9.50
C LEU A 31 12.99 -18.71 -10.11
N LEU A 32 13.01 -19.24 -11.32
CA LEU A 32 11.83 -19.75 -12.01
C LEU A 32 11.21 -20.95 -11.29
N ASN A 33 12.01 -21.78 -10.60
CA ASN A 33 11.49 -22.88 -9.79
C ASN A 33 10.70 -22.39 -8.56
N TYR A 34 11.08 -21.24 -7.99
CA TYR A 34 10.35 -20.63 -6.87
C TYR A 34 9.10 -19.84 -7.30
N MET A 35 8.91 -19.63 -8.60
CA MET A 35 7.78 -18.89 -9.18
C MET A 35 6.93 -19.79 -10.10
N PRO A 36 6.25 -20.82 -9.54
CA PRO A 36 5.52 -21.81 -10.34
C PRO A 36 4.32 -21.24 -11.11
N THR A 37 3.83 -20.06 -10.75
CA THR A 37 2.76 -19.35 -11.47
C THR A 37 3.21 -18.81 -12.83
N VAL A 38 4.50 -18.44 -12.95
CA VAL A 38 5.12 -18.06 -14.23
C VAL A 38 5.27 -19.28 -15.14
N THR A 39 5.47 -20.47 -14.56
CA THR A 39 5.77 -21.70 -15.33
C THR A 39 4.53 -22.51 -15.72
N ASN A 40 3.41 -22.43 -14.99
CA ASN A 40 2.29 -23.38 -15.14
C ASN A 40 1.00 -22.86 -15.80
N GLN A 41 0.87 -21.59 -16.18
CA GLN A 41 -0.38 -21.12 -16.83
C GLN A 41 -0.23 -20.27 -18.10
N TYR A 42 0.96 -19.76 -18.43
CA TYR A 42 1.16 -18.82 -19.56
C TYR A 42 2.31 -19.25 -20.49
N ARG A 43 2.66 -20.54 -20.48
CA ARG A 43 3.81 -21.11 -21.19
C ARG A 43 3.55 -21.35 -22.68
N TYR A 44 2.99 -20.38 -23.39
CA TYR A 44 3.14 -20.31 -24.84
C TYR A 44 4.35 -19.42 -25.17
N GLY A 45 5.55 -19.99 -25.09
CA GLY A 45 6.68 -19.53 -25.90
C GLY A 45 7.71 -18.54 -25.32
N MET A 46 7.68 -18.16 -24.04
CA MET A 46 8.74 -17.29 -23.49
C MET A 46 9.99 -18.08 -23.09
N ASN A 47 11.04 -18.00 -23.92
CA ASN A 47 12.37 -18.49 -23.59
C ASN A 47 13.12 -17.45 -22.75
N ILE A 48 13.14 -17.61 -21.43
CA ILE A 48 13.81 -16.70 -20.50
C ILE A 48 15.29 -17.10 -20.43
N SER A 49 16.13 -16.26 -21.01
CA SER A 49 17.59 -16.43 -21.00
C SER A 49 18.25 -15.33 -20.18
N ALA A 50 19.44 -15.62 -19.65
CA ALA A 50 20.29 -14.66 -18.97
C ALA A 50 20.69 -13.50 -19.89
N ILE A 51 20.80 -12.32 -19.30
CA ILE A 51 21.29 -11.12 -19.98
C ILE A 51 22.74 -11.36 -20.38
N ASN A 52 23.11 -10.94 -21.58
CA ASN A 52 24.47 -11.07 -22.08
C ASN A 52 25.41 -10.14 -21.30
N SER A 53 26.29 -10.72 -20.48
CA SER A 53 27.30 -10.00 -19.71
C SER A 53 28.39 -9.34 -20.56
N SER A 54 28.44 -9.62 -21.85
CA SER A 54 29.42 -9.05 -22.79
C SER A 54 28.97 -7.71 -23.37
N VAL A 55 27.70 -7.33 -23.16
CA VAL A 55 27.20 -6.01 -23.57
C VAL A 55 27.76 -4.96 -22.60
N ILE A 56 28.31 -3.88 -23.15
CA ILE A 56 28.82 -2.76 -22.36
C ILE A 56 27.61 -2.08 -21.69
N SER A 57 27.56 -2.10 -20.37
CA SER A 57 26.58 -1.38 -19.56
C SER A 57 27.30 -0.31 -18.75
N ARG A 58 26.59 0.79 -18.47
CA ARG A 58 27.06 1.84 -17.57
C ARG A 58 27.23 1.32 -16.14
N PHE A 59 26.34 0.42 -15.73
CA PHE A 59 26.33 -0.16 -14.38
C PHE A 59 27.00 -1.52 -14.37
N LYS A 60 27.79 -1.78 -13.32
CA LYS A 60 28.34 -3.12 -13.10
C LYS A 60 27.25 -4.04 -12.55
N THR A 61 27.37 -5.34 -12.81
CA THR A 61 26.40 -6.35 -12.35
C THR A 61 26.22 -6.41 -10.82
N ASN A 62 27.23 -5.94 -10.07
CA ASN A 62 27.25 -5.88 -8.61
C ASN A 62 26.81 -4.52 -8.04
N THR A 63 26.30 -3.60 -8.88
CA THR A 63 25.78 -2.31 -8.42
C THR A 63 24.45 -2.51 -7.70
N ALA A 64 24.25 -1.81 -6.58
CA ALA A 64 22.98 -1.81 -5.86
C ALA A 64 21.88 -1.19 -6.72
N ILE A 65 20.68 -1.77 -6.64
CA ILE A 65 19.51 -1.31 -7.38
C ILE A 65 19.14 0.12 -6.96
N GLU A 66 19.37 0.48 -5.70
CA GLU A 66 19.26 1.86 -5.20
C GLU A 66 20.01 2.87 -6.08
N THR A 67 21.30 2.62 -6.32
CA THR A 67 22.14 3.51 -7.13
C THR A 67 21.66 3.59 -8.58
N ILE A 68 21.18 2.47 -9.13
CA ILE A 68 20.62 2.44 -10.49
C ILE A 68 19.31 3.24 -10.54
N ALA A 69 18.46 3.13 -9.51
CA ALA A 69 17.19 3.83 -9.41
C ALA A 69 17.38 5.35 -9.22
N ASP A 70 18.37 5.76 -8.43
CA ASP A 70 18.75 7.18 -8.26
C ASP A 70 19.19 7.81 -9.59
N GLU A 71 19.83 7.02 -10.45
CA GLU A 71 20.20 7.41 -11.80
C GLU A 71 19.12 7.11 -12.86
N LEU A 72 17.88 6.84 -12.42
CA LEU A 72 16.69 6.63 -13.24
C LEU A 72 16.83 5.47 -14.25
N PHE A 73 17.69 4.48 -13.97
CA PHE A 73 17.99 3.36 -14.88
C PHE A 73 18.54 3.81 -16.25
N ILE A 74 19.16 4.98 -16.34
CA ILE A 74 19.65 5.51 -17.61
C ILE A 74 21.01 4.90 -17.96
N GLU A 75 21.02 3.98 -18.92
CA GLU A 75 22.23 3.35 -19.47
C GLU A 75 22.97 4.29 -20.44
N GLU A 76 22.25 4.96 -21.35
CA GLU A 76 22.84 5.84 -22.38
C GLU A 76 21.96 7.07 -22.63
N TRP A 77 22.60 8.23 -22.80
CA TRP A 77 21.94 9.46 -23.22
C TRP A 77 21.99 9.61 -24.74
N LYS A 78 20.83 9.42 -25.40
CA LYS A 78 20.71 9.65 -26.85
C LYS A 78 20.03 10.98 -27.13
N THR A 79 20.81 11.96 -27.55
CA THR A 79 20.36 13.33 -27.86
C THR A 79 19.64 13.45 -29.20
N ASN A 80 19.87 12.53 -30.14
CA ASN A 80 19.26 12.50 -31.48
C ASN A 80 18.12 11.48 -31.58
N SER A 81 17.20 11.50 -30.62
CA SER A 81 16.06 10.59 -30.58
C SER A 81 14.81 11.32 -31.08
N TYR A 82 14.22 10.85 -32.18
CA TYR A 82 13.00 11.44 -32.74
C TYR A 82 11.77 10.94 -31.97
N TYR A 83 11.43 11.64 -30.88
CA TYR A 83 10.33 11.26 -29.98
C TYR A 83 8.92 11.60 -30.50
N SER A 84 8.79 12.10 -31.73
CA SER A 84 7.49 12.53 -32.27
C SER A 84 6.44 11.41 -32.27
N SER A 85 6.83 10.17 -32.59
CA SER A 85 5.93 9.01 -32.53
C SER A 85 5.47 8.71 -31.09
N PHE A 86 6.36 8.86 -30.11
CA PHE A 86 6.02 8.69 -28.69
C PHE A 86 5.06 9.78 -28.21
N TYR A 87 5.36 11.06 -28.51
CA TYR A 87 4.48 12.16 -28.14
C TYR A 87 3.11 12.10 -28.82
N ASN A 88 3.04 11.65 -30.08
CA ASN A 88 1.77 11.45 -30.79
C ASN A 88 0.92 10.34 -30.14
N GLN A 89 1.56 9.31 -29.59
CA GLN A 89 0.85 8.25 -28.85
C GLN A 89 0.43 8.72 -27.45
N CYS A 90 1.24 9.56 -26.82
CA CYS A 90 0.99 10.10 -25.48
C CYS A 90 0.19 11.42 -25.47
N ALA A 91 -0.37 11.85 -26.61
CA ALA A 91 -1.25 13.01 -26.73
C ALA A 91 -2.71 12.55 -26.90
N PRO A 92 -3.37 12.03 -25.84
CA PRO A 92 -4.78 11.66 -25.93
C PRO A 92 -5.62 12.92 -26.18
N ASN A 93 -6.58 12.84 -27.11
CA ASN A 93 -7.51 13.93 -27.39
C ASN A 93 -8.43 14.27 -26.20
N TYR A 94 -8.55 13.37 -25.23
CA TYR A 94 -9.32 13.58 -24.01
C TYR A 94 -8.68 12.83 -22.85
N CYS A 95 -8.55 13.50 -21.71
CA CYS A 95 -8.17 12.87 -20.45
C CYS A 95 -9.43 12.40 -19.74
N SER A 96 -9.54 11.09 -19.49
CA SER A 96 -10.58 10.53 -18.62
C SER A 96 -9.98 10.20 -17.27
N TYR A 97 -10.43 10.90 -16.24
CA TYR A 97 -10.06 10.60 -14.86
C TYR A 97 -11.04 9.55 -14.34
N LYS A 98 -10.55 8.33 -14.10
CA LYS A 98 -11.29 7.38 -13.27
C LYS A 98 -11.20 7.86 -11.83
N THR A 99 -12.26 8.51 -11.35
CA THR A 99 -12.45 8.67 -9.91
C THR A 99 -12.72 7.27 -9.35
N GLN A 100 -11.72 6.68 -8.69
CA GLN A 100 -11.91 5.49 -7.85
C GLN A 100 -12.91 5.87 -6.76
N LYS A 101 -14.19 5.51 -6.98
CA LYS A 101 -15.20 5.54 -5.92
C LYS A 101 -14.98 4.33 -5.04
N ASP A 102 -13.88 4.32 -4.30
CA ASP A 102 -13.55 3.22 -3.40
C ASP A 102 -14.63 3.13 -2.32
N HIS A 103 -15.33 1.99 -2.30
CA HIS A 103 -16.18 1.46 -1.23
C HIS A 103 -17.06 2.46 -0.45
N TYR A 104 -17.51 3.56 -1.07
CA TYR A 104 -18.32 4.59 -0.40
C TYR A 104 -19.57 4.00 0.25
N ILE A 105 -20.17 2.99 -0.39
CA ILE A 105 -21.39 2.33 0.09
C ILE A 105 -21.12 1.57 1.40
N ILE A 106 -20.04 0.78 1.46
CA ILE A 106 -19.67 -0.02 2.63
C ILE A 106 -19.23 0.89 3.79
N TYR A 107 -18.48 1.94 3.48
CA TYR A 107 -18.05 2.92 4.48
C TYR A 107 -19.24 3.68 5.07
N THR A 108 -20.18 4.13 4.22
CA THR A 108 -21.38 4.86 4.65
C THR A 108 -22.31 3.98 5.49
N SER A 109 -22.55 2.74 5.09
CA SER A 109 -23.40 1.82 5.87
C SER A 109 -22.80 1.48 7.23
N SER A 110 -21.48 1.24 7.28
CA SER A 110 -20.77 0.96 8.53
C SER A 110 -20.85 2.13 9.51
N LYS A 111 -20.78 3.37 9.01
CA LYS A 111 -20.95 4.58 9.83
C LYS A 111 -22.36 4.68 10.41
N ILE A 112 -23.39 4.42 9.61
CA ILE A 112 -24.79 4.47 10.07
C ILE A 112 -25.04 3.40 11.15
N LEU A 113 -24.59 2.16 10.90
CA LEU A 113 -24.72 1.06 11.86
C LEU A 113 -23.95 1.34 13.16
N GLY A 114 -22.74 1.87 13.06
CA GLY A 114 -21.93 2.27 14.20
C GLY A 114 -22.56 3.41 15.00
N LEU A 115 -23.15 4.41 14.34
CA LEU A 115 -23.85 5.51 15.00
C LEU A 115 -25.08 5.00 15.75
N TYR A 116 -25.88 4.15 15.12
CA TYR A 116 -27.10 3.59 15.71
C TYR A 116 -26.76 2.71 16.93
N GLY A 117 -25.81 1.79 16.78
CA GLY A 117 -25.36 0.92 17.87
C GLY A 117 -24.71 1.71 19.01
N GLY A 118 -23.82 2.65 18.68
CA GLY A 118 -23.13 3.49 19.66
C GLY A 118 -24.08 4.38 20.46
N LEU A 119 -25.08 4.98 19.79
CA LEU A 119 -26.08 5.82 20.44
C LEU A 119 -26.92 5.04 21.46
N ILE A 120 -27.34 3.82 21.10
CA ILE A 120 -28.13 2.96 22.01
C ILE A 120 -27.32 2.60 23.26
N VAL A 121 -26.05 2.20 23.08
CA VAL A 121 -25.17 1.82 24.19
C VAL A 121 -24.87 3.03 25.07
N ALA A 122 -24.55 4.19 24.49
CA ALA A 122 -24.31 5.42 25.23
C ALA A 122 -25.54 5.84 26.05
N LEU A 123 -26.72 5.81 25.44
CA LEU A 123 -27.97 6.19 26.12
C LEU A 123 -28.28 5.26 27.30
N ARG A 124 -28.08 3.94 27.14
CA ARG A 124 -28.22 2.96 28.24
C ARG A 124 -27.29 3.24 29.41
N PHE A 125 -26.11 3.80 29.16
CA PHE A 125 -25.16 4.16 30.22
C PHE A 125 -25.49 5.51 30.87
N ILE A 126 -25.97 6.47 30.08
CA ILE A 126 -26.30 7.82 30.54
C ILE A 126 -27.57 7.84 31.39
N ILE A 127 -28.61 7.09 31.01
CA ILE A 127 -29.90 7.04 31.74
C ILE A 127 -29.74 6.75 33.24
N PRO A 128 -29.09 5.64 33.68
CA PRO A 128 -28.93 5.34 35.10
C PRO A 128 -28.07 6.38 35.84
N PHE A 129 -27.13 7.01 35.14
CA PHE A 129 -26.32 8.09 35.71
C PHE A 129 -27.16 9.34 36.00
N ILE A 130 -27.97 9.77 35.02
CA ILE A 130 -28.87 10.90 35.15
C ILE A 130 -29.92 10.65 36.24
N THR A 131 -30.54 9.47 36.27
CA THR A 131 -31.57 9.17 37.30
C THR A 131 -30.98 9.20 38.71
N LYS A 132 -29.76 8.69 38.90
CA LYS A 132 -29.06 8.73 40.19
C LYS A 132 -28.74 10.15 40.63
N ILE A 133 -28.34 11.01 39.69
CA ILE A 133 -28.10 12.45 39.96
C ILE A 133 -29.40 13.13 40.38
N ILE A 134 -30.48 12.96 39.60
CA ILE A 134 -31.78 13.57 39.89
C ILE A 134 -32.29 13.12 41.27
N PHE A 135 -32.20 11.82 41.57
CA PHE A 135 -32.64 11.29 42.87
C PHE A 135 -31.84 11.88 44.04
N ASN A 136 -30.52 12.04 43.89
CA ASN A 136 -29.68 12.68 44.90
C ASN A 136 -30.02 14.16 45.12
N ILE A 137 -30.37 14.89 44.06
CA ILE A 137 -30.80 16.30 44.15
C ILE A 137 -32.13 16.39 44.89
N LEU A 138 -33.13 15.58 44.52
CA LEU A 138 -34.43 15.56 45.18
C LEU A 138 -34.32 15.20 46.67
N LYS A 139 -33.48 14.22 47.02
CA LYS A 139 -33.21 13.86 48.42
C LYS A 139 -32.55 14.99 49.21
N ARG A 140 -31.62 15.74 48.59
CA ARG A 140 -31.01 16.94 49.21
C ARG A 140 -32.04 18.06 49.43
N CYS A 141 -32.96 18.27 48.50
CA CYS A 141 -34.01 19.26 48.65
C CYS A 141 -35.00 18.92 49.78
N GLN A 142 -35.37 17.64 49.94
CA GLN A 142 -36.27 17.21 51.03
C GLN A 142 -35.64 17.32 52.43
N ASN A 143 -34.34 17.05 52.57
CA ASN A 143 -33.65 17.17 53.86
C ASN A 143 -33.50 18.63 54.33
N ASN A 144 -33.47 19.61 53.41
CA ASN A 144 -33.36 21.03 53.76
C ASN A 144 -34.70 21.66 54.21
N THR A 145 -35.82 20.95 54.06
CA THR A 145 -37.16 21.40 54.53
C THR A 145 -37.54 20.86 55.91
N ILE A 146 -36.70 20.04 56.55
CA ILE A 146 -36.92 19.51 57.91
C ILE A 146 -35.87 20.11 58.86
N THR A 147 -35.93 21.43 59.05
CA THR A 147 -35.46 22.05 60.29
C THR A 147 -36.71 22.49 61.04
N PRO A 148 -37.02 21.90 62.21
CA PRO A 148 -38.12 22.39 63.03
C PRO A 148 -37.76 23.81 63.47
N ASN A 149 -38.72 24.72 63.27
CA ASN A 149 -38.66 26.06 63.83
C ASN A 149 -38.73 25.91 65.35
N GLU A 150 -37.63 26.20 66.03
CA GLU A 150 -37.59 26.54 67.46
C GLU A 150 -37.05 27.97 67.59
#